data_AF-H0SBP7-F1
#
_entry.id   AF-H0SBP7-F1
#
_cell.length_a   1.000
_cell.length_b   1.000
_cell.length_c   1.000
_cell.angle_alpha   90.00
_cell.angle_beta   90.00
_cell.angle_gamma   90.00
#
_symmetry.space_group_name_H-M   'P 1'
#
loop_
_entity.id
_entity.type
_entity.pdbx_description
1 polymer ?
#
loop_
_entity_poly.entity_id
_entity_poly.type
_entity_poly.pdbx_seq_one_letter_code
_entity_poly.pdbx_strand_id
1 'polypeptide(L)' 'MRGATTEMRDTHEVDFGLLFCEPRHVPLYERLGSRAFEGQVHVEQPGQGRVRLDFTDPFVFAPGMAPRHGMLDLYGLP' A
#
# COMPACT_ATOMS: atom_id res chain seq x y z
N MET A 1 12.32 -7.26 4.18
CA MET A 1 11.30 -7.15 3.12
C MET A 1 11.04 -8.46 2.38
N ARG A 2 12.01 -9.14 1.77
CA ARG A 2 11.74 -10.43 1.10
C ARG A 2 11.02 -11.44 2.01
N GLY A 3 11.46 -11.57 3.27
CA GLY A 3 10.78 -12.42 4.26
C GLY A 3 9.32 -12.02 4.54
N ALA A 4 9.03 -10.72 4.71
CA ALA A 4 7.66 -10.25 4.94
C ALA A 4 6.74 -10.52 3.75
N THR A 5 7.23 -10.29 2.54
CA THR A 5 6.55 -10.63 1.28
C THR A 5 6.28 -12.13 1.15
N THR A 6 7.27 -12.96 1.47
CA THR A 6 7.14 -14.43 1.43
C THR A 6 6.12 -14.90 2.46
N GLU A 7 6.20 -14.41 3.69
CA GLU A 7 5.24 -14.76 4.76
C GLU A 7 3.79 -14.38 4.39
N MET A 8 3.58 -13.15 3.90
CA MET A 8 2.26 -12.70 3.46
C MET A 8 1.67 -13.60 2.36
N ARG A 9 2.51 -14.08 1.44
CA ARG A 9 2.07 -14.94 0.35
C ARG A 9 1.84 -16.38 0.82
N ASP A 10 2.85 -16.97 1.44
CA ASP A 10 2.94 -18.41 1.65
C ASP A 10 2.18 -18.86 2.90
N THR A 11 2.10 -17.99 3.92
CA THR A 11 1.40 -18.29 5.18
C THR A 11 -0.02 -17.72 5.22
N HIS A 12 -0.22 -16.52 4.66
CA HIS A 12 -1.48 -15.78 4.78
C HIS A 12 -2.28 -15.67 3.48
N GLU A 13 -1.78 -16.24 2.38
CA GLU A 13 -2.45 -16.25 1.06
C GLU A 13 -2.91 -14.84 0.61
N VAL A 14 -2.14 -13.81 0.97
CA VAL A 14 -2.50 -12.41 0.68
C VAL A 14 -2.31 -12.11 -0.80
N ASP A 15 -3.35 -11.58 -1.45
CA ASP A 15 -3.34 -11.20 -2.86
C ASP A 15 -2.40 -10.01 -3.16
N PHE A 16 -2.35 -9.03 -2.24
CA PHE A 16 -1.47 -7.85 -2.30
C PHE A 16 -1.35 -7.16 -0.94
N GLY A 17 -0.26 -6.42 -0.75
CA GLY A 17 -0.04 -5.57 0.42
C GLY A 17 0.13 -4.11 0.03
N LEU A 18 -0.35 -3.19 0.88
CA LEU A 18 -0.12 -1.76 0.74
C LEU A 18 1.07 -1.33 1.60
N LEU A 19 1.89 -0.44 1.06
CA LEU A 19 3.06 0.14 1.69
C LEU A 19 2.99 1.66 1.57
N PHE A 20 3.02 2.33 2.71
CA PHE A 20 3.18 3.78 2.79
C PHE A 20 4.61 4.06 3.27
N CYS A 21 5.35 4.89 2.56
CA CYS A 21 6.74 5.17 2.90
C CYS A 21 7.19 6.57 2.47
N GLU A 22 8.14 7.14 3.20
CA GLU A 22 8.72 8.43 2.81
C GLU A 22 9.34 8.38 1.40
N PRO A 23 9.25 9.47 0.60
CA PRO A 23 9.72 9.50 -0.79
C PRO A 23 11.18 9.03 -0.98
N ARG A 24 12.06 9.29 -0.01
CA ARG A 24 13.47 8.85 -0.05
C ARG A 24 13.66 7.33 -0.07
N HIS A 25 12.66 6.56 0.36
CA HIS A 25 12.72 5.09 0.38
C HIS A 25 12.12 4.44 -0.87
N VAL A 26 11.49 5.20 -1.75
CA VAL A 26 10.84 4.70 -2.97
C VAL A 26 11.78 3.84 -3.83
N PRO A 27 13.02 4.27 -4.15
CA PRO A 27 13.91 3.48 -5.00
C PRO A 27 14.28 2.12 -4.41
N LEU A 28 14.24 1.97 -3.08
CA LEU A 28 14.49 0.69 -2.42
C LEU A 28 13.33 -0.27 -2.67
N TYR A 29 12.09 0.19 -2.52
CA TYR A 29 10.91 -0.67 -2.63
C TYR A 29 10.58 -1.04 -4.08
N GLU A 30 10.84 -0.15 -5.04
CA GLU A 30 10.74 -0.48 -6.47
C GLU A 30 11.69 -1.62 -6.86
N ARG A 31 12.94 -1.58 -6.36
CA ARG A 31 13.94 -2.66 -6.53
C ARG A 31 13.53 -3.97 -5.88
N LEU A 32 12.68 -3.92 -4.86
CA LEU A 32 12.13 -5.09 -4.17
C LEU A 32 10.86 -5.63 -4.82
N GLY A 33 10.40 -5.02 -5.92
CA GLY A 33 9.26 -5.48 -6.70
C GLY A 33 7.95 -4.76 -6.40
N SER A 34 7.93 -3.78 -5.48
CA SER A 34 6.77 -2.93 -5.28
C SER A 34 6.51 -2.05 -6.50
N ARG A 35 5.26 -1.61 -6.66
CA ARG A 35 4.81 -0.71 -7.73
C ARG A 35 3.98 0.40 -7.11
N ALA A 36 4.01 1.59 -7.70
CA ALA A 36 3.16 2.68 -7.24
C ALA A 36 1.68 2.33 -7.43
N PHE A 37 0.84 2.78 -6.49
CA PHE A 37 -0.60 2.86 -6.68
C PHE A 37 -0.94 4.27 -7.13
N GLU A 38 -1.37 4.42 -8.38
CA GLU A 38 -1.68 5.71 -9.01
C GLU A 38 -3.15 6.12 -8.79
N GLY A 39 -3.78 5.58 -7.74
CA GLY A 39 -5.15 5.89 -7.34
C GLY A 39 -5.24 6.81 -6.14
N GLN A 40 -6.44 6.91 -5.57
CA GLN A 40 -6.70 7.66 -4.36
C GLN A 40 -6.86 6.71 -3.17
N VAL A 41 -6.19 7.01 -2.06
CA VAL A 41 -6.37 6.30 -0.80
C VAL A 41 -7.12 7.21 0.16
N HIS A 42 -8.17 6.69 0.79
CA HIS A 42 -8.93 7.36 1.83
C HIS A 42 -8.83 6.58 3.13
N VAL A 43 -8.86 7.31 4.24
CA VAL A 43 -8.81 6.78 5.60
C VAL A 43 -9.85 7.50 6.45
N GLU A 44 -10.39 6.81 7.45
CA GLU A 44 -11.23 7.45 8.45
C GLU A 44 -10.36 7.97 9.59
N GLN A 45 -10.48 9.26 9.92
CA GLN A 45 -9.77 9.92 11.01
C GLN A 45 -10.75 10.35 12.11
N PRO A 46 -10.47 10.05 13.40
CA PRO A 46 -11.29 10.53 14.50
C PRO A 46 -11.48 12.06 14.45
N GLY A 47 -12.73 12.51 14.46
CA GLY A 47 -13.08 13.94 14.46
C GLY A 47 -13.00 14.65 13.10
N GLN A 48 -12.43 14.02 12.06
CA GLN A 48 -12.39 14.57 10.69
C GLN A 48 -13.18 13.72 9.69
N GLY A 49 -13.56 12.50 10.06
CA GLY A 49 -14.27 11.56 9.18
C GLY A 49 -13.36 11.06 8.06
N ARG A 50 -13.95 10.83 6.89
CA ARG A 50 -13.22 10.33 5.72
C ARG A 50 -12.31 11.42 5.13
N VAL A 51 -11.01 11.17 5.13
CA VAL A 51 -10.00 12.06 4.54
C VAL A 51 -9.18 11.33 3.47
N ARG A 52 -8.70 12.08 2.48
CA ARG A 52 -7.74 11.55 1.50
C ARG A 52 -6.35 11.51 2.13
N LEU A 53 -5.65 10.39 1.95
CA LEU A 53 -4.25 10.27 2.32
C LEU A 53 -3.38 10.82 1.17
N ASP A 54 -2.71 11.94 1.41
CA ASP A 54 -1.94 12.68 0.40
C ASP A 54 -0.50 13.06 0.83
N PHE A 55 -0.10 12.72 2.06
CA PHE A 55 1.22 13.05 2.59
C PHE A 55 2.33 12.05 2.19
N THR A 56 1.96 10.90 1.63
CA THR A 56 2.88 9.84 1.20
C THR A 56 2.28 9.07 0.03
N ASP A 57 3.07 8.81 -1.01
CA ASP A 57 2.61 8.04 -2.15
C ASP A 57 2.41 6.57 -1.75
N PRO A 58 1.21 5.99 -1.96
CA PRO A 58 0.98 4.58 -1.70
C PRO A 58 1.69 3.70 -2.73
N PHE A 59 2.38 2.68 -2.25
CA PHE A 59 2.94 1.61 -3.07
C PHE A 59 2.18 0.33 -2.79
N VAL A 60 1.90 -0.44 -3.83
CA VAL A 60 1.37 -1.79 -3.70
C VAL A 60 2.51 -2.78 -3.93
N PHE A 61 2.70 -3.68 -2.96
CA PHE A 61 3.46 -4.89 -3.18
C PHE A 61 2.49 -5.99 -3.63
N ALA A 62 2.74 -6.56 -4.80
CA ALA A 62 1.85 -7.57 -5.39
C ALA A 62 2.61 -8.88 -5.63
N PRO A 63 2.24 -9.97 -4.94
CA PRO A 63 2.61 -11.31 -5.35
C PRO A 63 1.97 -11.74 -6.68
N GLY A 64 0.82 -11.15 -7.04
CA GLY A 64 0.03 -11.40 -8.26
C GLY A 64 -0.57 -10.12 -8.87
N MET A 65 -1.87 -10.11 -9.18
CA MET A 65 -2.55 -8.96 -9.82
C MET A 65 -3.10 -7.99 -8.76
N ALA A 66 -2.36 -6.91 -8.50
CA ALA A 66 -2.79 -5.87 -7.58
C ALA A 66 -3.60 -4.76 -8.27
N PRO A 67 -4.54 -4.10 -7.54
CA PRO A 67 -5.11 -2.85 -7.99
C PRO A 67 -4.00 -1.78 -8.06
N ARG A 68 -3.93 -1.07 -9.19
CA ARG A 68 -2.94 0.01 -9.44
C ARG A 68 -3.59 1.38 -9.65
N HIS A 69 -4.90 1.41 -9.84
CA HIS A 69 -5.70 2.59 -10.14
C HIS A 69 -7.03 2.51 -9.40
N GLY A 70 -7.76 3.62 -9.32
CA GLY A 70 -9.07 3.69 -8.69
C GLY A 70 -9.01 4.29 -7.28
N MET A 71 -9.88 3.82 -6.39
CA MET A 71 -10.04 4.35 -5.04
C MET A 71 -10.01 3.21 -4.02
N LEU A 72 -9.11 3.31 -3.04
CA LEU A 72 -9.07 2.45 -1.87
C LEU A 72 -9.57 3.24 -0.66
N ASP A 73 -10.46 2.65 0.12
CA ASP A 73 -10.92 3.19 1.40
C ASP A 73 -10.54 2.20 2.49
N LEU A 74 -9.69 2.63 3.43
CA LEU A 74 -9.20 1.77 4.50
C LEU A 74 -10.13 1.75 5.71
N TYR A 75 -11.23 2.53 5.70
CA TYR A 75 -12.23 2.59 6.78
C TYR A 75 -11.64 2.83 8.20
N GLY A 76 -10.42 3.38 8.26
CA GLY A 76 -9.67 3.55 9.51
C GLY A 76 -8.22 3.97 9.26
N LEU A 77 -7.47 4.16 10.34
CA LEU A 77 -6.04 4.42 10.30
C LEU A 77 -5.27 3.17 9.81
N PRO A 78 -4.40 3.28 8.78
CA PRO A 78 -3.48 2.20 8.41
C PRO A 78 -2.40 1.96 9.47
#